data_AF-A0A151DXU3-F1
#
_entry.id   AF-A0A151DXU3-F1
#
_cell.length_a   1.000
_cell.length_b   1.000
_cell.length_c   1.000
_cell.angle_alpha   90.00
_cell.angle_beta   90.00
_cell.angle_gamma   90.00
#
_symmetry.space_group_name_H-M   'P 1'
#
loop_
_entity.id
_entity.type
_entity.pdbx_description
1 polymer ?
#
loop_
_entity_poly.entity_id
_entity_poly.type
_entity_poly.pdbx_seq_one_letter_code
_entity_poly.pdbx_strand_id
1 'polypeptide(L)'
;MAFGLEIGINNLIGKFSIEKILSGDLSLFTWLFSIIIMIALYSVIIYHFYRYIARRDCFKASEKKHGKAIGILKYMFVFPVIAMLFFIGFSFILIFLTNTIEISQILYTAFVLVLAIRITAYYTEELSKDVAKMLPFAILGIFLVDSSYFSVESVTERINMLPDYVNLIIQFLLLIIFTEWIFRAILAIRNYIFPKKEGENC
;
A
#
# COMPACT_ATOMS: atom_id res chain seq x y z
N MET A 1 58.67 -10.73 -9.49
CA MET A 1 57.23 -10.41 -9.60
C MET A 1 56.54 -10.32 -8.22
N ALA A 2 57.26 -10.19 -7.09
CA ALA A 2 56.68 -10.07 -5.75
C ALA A 2 56.63 -8.63 -5.20
N PHE A 3 57.44 -7.72 -5.76
CA PHE A 3 57.65 -6.37 -5.22
C PHE A 3 56.49 -5.39 -5.50
N GLY A 4 55.73 -5.61 -6.58
CA GLY A 4 54.58 -4.75 -6.94
C GLY A 4 53.31 -5.01 -6.12
N LEU A 5 53.18 -6.20 -5.52
CA LEU A 5 52.02 -6.56 -4.70
C LEU A 5 52.13 -5.97 -3.29
N GLU A 6 53.33 -5.96 -2.69
CA GLU A 6 53.58 -5.34 -1.38
C GLU A 6 53.32 -3.83 -1.38
N ILE A 7 53.66 -3.11 -2.46
CA ILE A 7 53.45 -1.66 -2.57
C ILE A 7 51.96 -1.31 -2.65
N GLY A 8 51.14 -2.14 -3.29
CA GLY A 8 49.68 -1.98 -3.36
C GLY A 8 49.00 -2.25 -2.01
N ILE A 9 49.45 -3.30 -1.30
CA ILE A 9 48.92 -3.68 0.03
C ILE A 9 49.30 -2.62 1.08
N ASN A 10 50.54 -2.13 1.07
CA ASN A 10 50.99 -1.11 2.03
C ASN A 10 50.29 0.25 1.81
N ASN A 11 49.93 0.60 0.57
CA ASN A 11 49.11 1.78 0.28
C ASN A 11 47.63 1.62 0.68
N LEU A 12 47.09 0.40 0.62
CA LEU A 12 45.74 0.08 1.11
C LEU A 12 45.67 0.11 2.64
N ILE A 13 46.68 -0.46 3.30
CA ILE A 13 46.78 -0.47 4.78
C ILE A 13 47.02 0.96 5.30
N GLY A 14 47.80 1.79 4.60
CA GLY A 14 47.97 3.21 4.92
C GLY A 14 46.68 4.04 4.77
N LYS A 15 45.73 3.61 3.93
CA LYS A 15 44.38 4.20 3.83
C LYS A 15 43.40 3.63 4.86
N PHE A 16 43.67 2.45 5.42
CA PHE A 16 42.83 1.76 6.40
C PHE A 16 43.23 2.16 7.84
N SER A 17 43.12 3.46 8.17
CA SER A 17 43.38 3.92 9.53
C SER A 17 42.22 3.51 10.46
N ILE A 18 42.45 2.48 11.28
CA ILE A 18 41.51 2.00 12.33
C ILE A 18 41.12 3.14 13.29
N GLU A 19 42.01 4.10 13.53
CA GLU A 19 41.69 5.30 14.32
C GLU A 19 40.57 6.15 13.72
N LYS A 20 40.46 6.27 12.38
CA LYS A 20 39.34 6.98 11.72
C LYS A 20 38.02 6.19 11.79
N ILE A 21 38.10 4.86 11.90
CA ILE A 21 36.94 3.98 12.08
C ILE A 21 36.44 4.05 13.53
N LEU A 22 37.38 4.07 14.49
CA LEU A 22 37.10 4.06 15.93
C LEU A 22 36.78 5.46 16.50
N SER A 23 37.35 6.53 15.92
CA SER A 23 36.94 7.93 16.14
C SER A 23 35.77 8.34 15.24
N GLY A 24 35.17 7.37 14.55
CA GLY A 24 34.12 7.59 13.55
C GLY A 24 32.93 8.31 14.17
N ASP A 25 32.47 9.33 13.47
CA ASP A 25 31.36 10.17 13.88
C ASP A 25 30.11 9.33 14.19
N LEU A 26 29.79 9.18 15.49
CA LEU A 26 28.61 8.47 15.99
C LEU A 26 27.30 9.09 15.47
N SER A 27 27.35 10.30 14.89
CA SER A 27 26.19 10.94 14.25
C SER A 27 25.65 10.10 13.08
N LEU A 28 26.53 9.51 12.25
CA LEU A 28 26.14 8.67 11.12
C LEU A 28 25.46 7.39 11.59
N PHE A 29 26.01 6.77 12.63
CA PHE A 29 25.42 5.57 13.22
C PHE A 29 24.03 5.87 13.82
N THR A 30 23.90 7.00 14.53
CA THR A 30 22.64 7.44 15.12
C THR A 30 21.59 7.72 14.04
N TRP A 31 21.98 8.40 12.96
CA TRP A 31 21.10 8.70 11.83
C TRP A 31 20.62 7.44 11.10
N LEU A 32 21.53 6.52 10.78
CA LEU A 32 21.19 5.24 10.14
C LEU A 32 20.25 4.40 11.02
N PHE A 33 20.52 4.32 12.31
CA PHE A 33 19.67 3.59 13.25
C PHE A 33 18.25 4.17 13.31
N SER A 34 18.12 5.50 13.29
CA SER A 34 16.83 6.17 13.23
C SER A 34 16.05 5.82 11.95
N ILE A 35 16.71 5.79 10.78
CA ILE A 35 16.07 5.43 9.51
C ILE A 35 15.62 3.96 9.51
N ILE A 36 16.45 3.04 10.00
CA ILE A 36 16.11 1.62 10.10
C ILE A 36 14.83 1.42 10.93
N ILE A 37 14.76 2.08 12.10
CA ILE A 37 13.57 2.04 12.95
C ILE A 37 12.35 2.60 12.23
N MET A 38 12.49 3.73 11.52
CA MET A 38 11.40 4.36 10.79
C MET A 38 10.86 3.45 9.67
N ILE A 39 11.75 2.80 8.91
CA ILE A 39 11.37 1.83 7.86
C ILE A 39 10.65 0.63 8.47
N ALA A 40 11.17 0.07 9.56
CA ALA A 40 10.57 -1.08 10.24
C ALA A 40 9.16 -0.74 10.76
N LEU A 41 9.02 0.40 11.44
CA LEU A 41 7.74 0.88 11.97
C LEU A 41 6.73 1.15 10.86
N TYR A 42 7.14 1.84 9.79
CA TYR A 42 6.30 2.07 8.62
C TYR A 42 5.82 0.75 7.99
N SER A 43 6.72 -0.21 7.81
CA SER A 43 6.40 -1.52 7.23
C SER A 43 5.37 -2.29 8.06
N VAL A 44 5.44 -2.22 9.39
CA VAL A 44 4.46 -2.84 10.30
C VAL A 44 3.09 -2.16 10.19
N ILE A 45 3.04 -0.83 10.06
CA ILE A 45 1.79 -0.09 9.86
C ILE A 45 1.15 -0.49 8.53
N ILE A 46 1.93 -0.48 7.45
CA ILE A 46 1.46 -0.89 6.12
C ILE A 46 0.97 -2.33 6.13
N TYR A 47 1.68 -3.23 6.83
CA TYR A 47 1.25 -4.62 7.00
C TYR A 47 -0.18 -4.76 7.51
N HIS A 48 -0.52 -4.01 8.56
CA HIS A 48 -1.87 -4.04 9.10
C HIS A 48 -2.84 -3.42 8.12
N PHE A 49 -2.50 -2.27 7.53
CA PHE A 49 -3.36 -1.54 6.60
C PHE A 49 -3.73 -2.37 5.37
N TYR A 50 -2.76 -2.85 4.59
CA TYR A 50 -3.06 -3.55 3.33
C TYR A 50 -3.84 -4.86 3.56
N ARG A 51 -3.66 -5.53 4.70
CA ARG A 51 -4.35 -6.79 5.00
C ARG A 51 -5.86 -6.60 5.19
N TYR A 52 -6.31 -5.39 5.52
CA TYR A 52 -7.74 -5.07 5.57
C TYR A 52 -8.35 -4.89 4.17
N ILE A 53 -7.65 -4.26 3.22
CA ILE A 53 -8.20 -4.09 1.85
C ILE A 53 -8.18 -5.40 1.06
N ALA A 54 -7.10 -6.16 1.17
CA ALA A 54 -6.86 -7.29 0.27
C ALA A 54 -7.72 -8.53 0.60
N ARG A 55 -8.33 -8.58 1.79
CA ARG A 55 -9.25 -9.64 2.17
C ARG A 55 -10.51 -9.58 1.31
N ARG A 56 -10.81 -10.65 0.58
CA ARG A 56 -12.07 -10.80 -0.16
C ARG A 56 -13.28 -10.92 0.75
N ASP A 57 -13.13 -11.58 1.90
CA ASP A 57 -14.17 -11.80 2.91
C ASP A 57 -13.62 -11.45 4.30
N CYS A 58 -13.93 -10.25 4.81
CA CYS A 58 -13.36 -9.72 6.06
C CYS A 58 -13.82 -10.49 7.31
N PHE A 59 -14.93 -11.23 7.21
CA PHE A 59 -15.41 -12.09 8.28
C PHE A 59 -15.85 -13.41 7.64
N LYS A 60 -15.20 -14.52 8.03
CA LYS A 60 -15.79 -15.85 7.81
C LYS A 60 -17.13 -15.82 8.53
N ALA A 61 -18.24 -15.91 7.79
CA ALA A 61 -19.57 -15.96 8.39
C ALA A 61 -19.56 -17.09 9.42
N SER A 62 -19.53 -16.75 10.70
CA SER A 62 -19.72 -17.74 11.76
C SER A 62 -21.12 -18.29 11.56
N GLU A 63 -21.22 -19.56 11.19
CA GLU A 63 -22.48 -20.26 10.94
C GLU A 63 -23.39 -20.35 12.18
N LYS A 64 -22.96 -19.80 13.30
CA LYS A 64 -23.69 -19.85 14.55
C LYS A 64 -24.31 -18.48 14.83
N LYS A 65 -25.63 -18.41 14.63
CA LYS A 65 -26.62 -17.72 15.50
C LYS A 65 -27.34 -16.46 14.99
N HIS A 66 -27.11 -15.96 13.77
CA HIS A 66 -27.96 -14.92 13.17
C HIS A 66 -28.40 -15.29 11.75
N GLY A 67 -29.66 -14.97 11.40
CA GLY A 67 -30.27 -15.34 10.12
C GLY A 67 -29.39 -14.99 8.93
N LYS A 68 -29.22 -15.93 7.98
CA LYS A 68 -28.33 -15.81 6.81
C LYS A 68 -28.46 -14.47 6.08
N ALA A 69 -29.68 -13.90 6.02
CA ALA A 69 -29.96 -12.63 5.37
C ALA A 69 -29.31 -11.40 6.06
N ILE A 70 -29.26 -11.36 7.39
CA ILE A 70 -28.67 -10.23 8.15
C ILE A 70 -27.15 -10.20 7.98
N GLY A 71 -26.53 -11.38 7.91
CA GLY A 71 -25.11 -11.53 7.59
C GLY A 71 -24.80 -10.93 6.22
N ILE A 72 -25.47 -11.43 5.16
CA ILE A 72 -25.26 -11.02 3.77
C ILE A 72 -25.40 -9.50 3.59
N LEU A 73 -26.42 -8.89 4.20
CA LEU A 73 -26.65 -7.45 4.11
C LEU A 73 -25.51 -6.62 4.72
N LYS A 74 -24.98 -7.04 5.88
CA LYS A 74 -23.83 -6.39 6.52
C LYS A 74 -22.58 -6.48 5.64
N TYR A 75 -22.31 -7.63 5.01
CA TYR A 75 -21.17 -7.78 4.10
C TYR A 75 -21.27 -6.93 2.85
N MET A 76 -22.49 -6.77 2.30
CA MET A 76 -22.73 -6.01 1.07
C MET A 76 -22.41 -4.52 1.22
N PHE A 77 -22.57 -3.94 2.42
CA PHE A 77 -22.28 -2.53 2.69
C PHE A 77 -20.89 -2.27 3.28
N VAL A 78 -20.37 -3.15 4.14
CA VAL A 78 -19.07 -2.95 4.79
C VAL A 78 -17.93 -2.91 3.76
N PHE A 79 -18.01 -3.74 2.73
CA PHE A 79 -16.95 -3.86 1.75
C PHE A 79 -16.76 -2.65 0.84
N PRO A 80 -17.82 -2.11 0.21
CA PRO A 80 -17.73 -0.86 -0.53
C PRO A 80 -17.17 0.26 0.33
N VAL A 81 -17.59 0.38 1.60
CA VAL A 81 -17.08 1.40 2.53
C VAL A 81 -15.57 1.25 2.76
N ILE A 82 -15.06 0.02 2.93
CA ILE A 82 -13.61 -0.22 3.02
C ILE A 82 -12.93 0.21 1.72
N ALA A 83 -13.45 -0.15 0.54
CA ALA A 83 -12.87 0.27 -0.73
C ALA A 83 -12.82 1.80 -0.89
N MET A 84 -13.85 2.53 -0.43
CA MET A 84 -13.85 3.99 -0.40
C MET A 84 -12.74 4.55 0.51
N LEU A 85 -12.60 4.01 1.72
CA LEU A 85 -11.55 4.44 2.66
C LEU A 85 -10.15 4.30 2.05
N PHE A 86 -9.91 3.20 1.34
CA PHE A 86 -8.64 2.97 0.65
C PHE A 86 -8.44 3.85 -0.58
N PHE A 87 -9.50 4.14 -1.32
CA PHE A 87 -9.44 5.12 -2.41
C PHE A 87 -9.01 6.49 -1.90
N ILE A 88 -9.59 6.94 -0.79
CA ILE A 88 -9.20 8.19 -0.13
C ILE A 88 -7.74 8.11 0.34
N GLY A 89 -7.36 7.02 1.02
CA GLY A 89 -6.00 6.83 1.51
C GLY A 89 -4.93 6.84 0.41
N PHE A 90 -5.17 6.12 -0.69
CA PHE A 90 -4.25 6.12 -1.83
C PHE A 90 -4.24 7.44 -2.59
N SER A 91 -5.38 8.13 -2.68
CA SER A 91 -5.42 9.48 -3.26
C SER A 91 -4.56 10.45 -2.44
N PHE A 92 -4.67 10.43 -1.11
CA PHE A 92 -3.82 11.26 -0.25
C PHE A 92 -2.34 10.92 -0.40
N ILE A 93 -1.99 9.63 -0.40
CA ILE A 93 -0.61 9.18 -0.61
C ILE A 93 -0.06 9.67 -1.97
N LEU A 94 -0.87 9.62 -3.03
CA LEU A 94 -0.45 10.10 -4.35
C LEU A 94 -0.37 11.62 -4.44
N ILE A 95 -1.30 12.36 -3.81
CA ILE A 95 -1.23 13.83 -3.69
C ILE A 95 0.06 14.24 -2.97
N PHE A 96 0.44 13.49 -1.94
CA PHE A 96 1.69 13.71 -1.22
C PHE A 96 2.93 13.44 -2.07
N LEU A 97 2.83 12.54 -3.06
CA LEU A 97 3.95 12.12 -3.90
C LEU A 97 4.21 13.05 -5.10
N THR A 98 3.18 13.64 -5.70
CA THR A 98 3.31 14.33 -6.99
C THR A 98 2.99 15.82 -6.91
N ASN A 99 3.93 16.62 -7.43
CA ASN A 99 3.82 18.08 -7.49
C ASN A 99 3.58 18.62 -8.92
N THR A 100 3.67 17.77 -9.96
CA THR A 100 3.55 18.18 -11.36
C THR A 100 2.31 17.62 -12.07
N ILE A 101 1.66 16.61 -11.49
CA ILE A 101 0.49 15.93 -12.08
C ILE A 101 -0.79 16.65 -11.64
N GLU A 102 -1.78 16.72 -12.53
CA GLU A 102 -3.11 17.25 -12.24
C GLU A 102 -3.88 16.38 -11.22
N ILE A 103 -4.71 17.00 -10.39
CA ILE A 103 -5.50 16.28 -9.35
C ILE A 103 -6.43 15.23 -9.97
N SER A 104 -7.01 15.52 -11.13
CA SER A 104 -7.84 14.57 -11.90
C SER A 104 -7.10 13.25 -12.16
N GLN A 105 -5.88 13.32 -12.67
CA GLN A 105 -5.04 12.16 -13.00
C GLN A 105 -4.60 11.38 -11.75
N ILE A 106 -4.38 12.08 -10.63
CA ILE A 106 -4.10 11.44 -9.35
C ILE A 106 -5.30 10.59 -8.90
N LEU A 107 -6.51 11.17 -8.95
CA LEU A 107 -7.74 10.47 -8.60
C LEU A 107 -8.00 9.27 -9.53
N TYR A 108 -7.73 9.41 -10.83
CA TYR A 108 -7.83 8.30 -11.79
C TYR A 108 -6.90 7.15 -11.42
N THR A 109 -5.64 7.49 -11.08
CA THR A 109 -4.62 6.50 -10.71
C THR A 109 -5.02 5.78 -9.42
N ALA A 110 -5.45 6.51 -8.39
CA ALA A 110 -5.93 5.93 -7.15
C ALA A 110 -7.13 5.00 -7.38
N PHE A 111 -8.08 5.42 -8.22
CA PHE A 111 -9.28 4.65 -8.56
C PHE A 111 -8.92 3.32 -9.26
N VAL A 112 -8.08 3.39 -10.30
CA VAL A 112 -7.64 2.20 -11.05
C VAL A 112 -6.86 1.24 -10.14
N LEU A 113 -6.00 1.75 -9.26
CA LEU A 113 -5.27 0.93 -8.29
C LEU A 113 -6.21 0.20 -7.34
N VAL A 114 -7.19 0.90 -6.76
CA VAL A 114 -8.18 0.26 -5.88
C VAL A 114 -8.95 -0.82 -6.62
N LEU A 115 -9.42 -0.56 -7.84
CA LEU A 115 -10.12 -1.58 -8.64
C LEU A 115 -9.22 -2.78 -8.98
N ALA A 116 -7.96 -2.55 -9.33
CA ALA A 116 -7.01 -3.63 -9.59
C ALA A 116 -6.79 -4.51 -8.35
N ILE A 117 -6.67 -3.91 -7.16
CA ILE A 117 -6.57 -4.63 -5.89
C ILE A 117 -7.84 -5.45 -5.63
N ARG A 118 -9.02 -4.90 -5.93
CA ARG A 118 -10.29 -5.61 -5.77
C ARG A 118 -10.42 -6.78 -6.72
N ILE A 119 -10.16 -6.58 -8.01
CA ILE A 119 -10.18 -7.64 -9.03
C ILE A 119 -9.25 -8.78 -8.63
N THR A 120 -8.03 -8.46 -8.22
CA THR A 120 -7.04 -9.47 -7.80
C THR A 120 -7.46 -10.21 -6.53
N ALA A 121 -8.23 -9.58 -5.61
CA ALA A 121 -8.78 -10.27 -4.43
C ALA A 121 -9.78 -11.38 -4.79
N TYR A 122 -10.47 -11.28 -5.93
CA TYR A 122 -11.36 -12.34 -6.43
C TYR A 122 -10.58 -13.49 -7.06
N TYR A 123 -9.34 -13.25 -7.51
CA TYR A 123 -8.43 -14.29 -8.00
C TYR A 123 -7.74 -15.00 -6.84
N THR A 124 -6.86 -14.31 -6.10
CA THR A 124 -6.21 -14.82 -4.89
C THR A 124 -5.98 -13.70 -3.88
N GLU A 125 -6.21 -13.96 -2.59
CA GLU A 125 -6.04 -12.96 -1.54
C GLU A 125 -4.56 -12.51 -1.42
N GLU A 126 -3.62 -13.43 -1.62
CA GLU A 126 -2.18 -13.14 -1.58
C GLU A 126 -1.74 -12.18 -2.70
N LEU A 127 -2.27 -12.34 -3.91
CA LEU A 127 -1.96 -11.41 -5.01
C LEU A 127 -2.49 -10.01 -4.71
N SER A 128 -3.71 -9.91 -4.18
CA SER A 128 -4.29 -8.62 -3.79
C SER A 128 -3.46 -7.93 -2.70
N LYS A 129 -2.94 -8.69 -1.73
CA LYS A 129 -2.03 -8.18 -0.69
C LYS A 129 -0.75 -7.61 -1.29
N ASP A 130 -0.18 -8.33 -2.26
CA ASP A 130 1.04 -7.91 -2.93
C ASP A 130 0.84 -6.65 -3.76
N VAL A 131 -0.28 -6.52 -4.46
CA VAL A 131 -0.61 -5.28 -5.21
C VAL A 131 -0.89 -4.12 -4.26
N ALA A 132 -1.65 -4.34 -3.18
CA ALA A 132 -2.03 -3.29 -2.25
C ALA A 132 -0.85 -2.67 -1.50
N LYS A 133 0.20 -3.46 -1.22
CA LYS A 133 1.39 -2.97 -0.51
C LYS A 133 2.39 -2.27 -1.44
N MET A 134 2.30 -2.45 -2.76
CA MET A 134 3.25 -1.85 -3.72
C MET A 134 3.28 -0.33 -3.62
N LEU A 135 2.11 0.33 -3.61
CA LEU A 135 2.07 1.80 -3.60
C LEU A 135 2.69 2.38 -2.32
N PRO A 136 2.28 1.99 -1.09
CA PRO A 136 2.91 2.53 0.11
C PRO A 136 4.43 2.30 0.18
N PHE A 137 4.90 1.11 -0.22
CA PHE A 137 6.35 0.84 -0.25
C PHE A 137 7.09 1.62 -1.33
N ALA A 138 6.46 1.88 -2.47
CA ALA A 138 7.03 2.74 -3.50
C ALA A 138 7.24 4.17 -2.99
N ILE A 139 6.26 4.73 -2.27
CA ILE A 139 6.41 6.05 -1.64
C ILE A 139 7.53 6.05 -0.60
N LEU A 140 7.62 5.01 0.24
CA LEU A 140 8.71 4.89 1.21
C LEU A 140 10.07 4.88 0.49
N GLY A 141 10.20 4.13 -0.60
CA GLY A 141 11.42 4.06 -1.40
C GLY A 141 11.81 5.43 -1.96
N ILE A 142 10.85 6.16 -2.53
CA ILE A 142 11.09 7.50 -3.07
C ILE A 142 11.50 8.47 -1.95
N PHE A 143 10.81 8.44 -0.81
CA PHE A 143 11.12 9.28 0.36
C PHE A 143 12.54 9.07 0.90
N LEU A 144 13.02 7.82 0.91
CA LEU A 144 14.38 7.51 1.38
C LEU A 144 15.47 7.96 0.40
N VAL A 145 15.17 8.01 -0.89
CA VAL A 145 16.12 8.45 -1.94
C VAL A 145 16.17 9.97 -2.02
N ASP A 146 14.99 10.60 -2.03
CA ASP A 146 14.87 12.05 -2.14
C ASP A 146 13.61 12.55 -1.41
N SER A 147 13.82 13.20 -0.28
CA SER A 147 12.74 13.78 0.52
C SER A 147 12.20 15.10 -0.04
N SER A 148 12.89 15.72 -1.01
CA SER A 148 12.47 17.01 -1.60
C SER A 148 11.19 16.93 -2.41
N TYR A 149 10.79 15.72 -2.85
CA TYR A 149 9.49 15.47 -3.47
C TYR A 149 8.32 15.78 -2.54
N PHE A 150 8.54 15.78 -1.22
CA PHE A 150 7.51 15.94 -0.21
C PHE A 150 7.56 17.35 0.37
N SER A 151 6.79 18.27 -0.21
CA SER A 151 6.66 19.65 0.31
C SER A 151 5.28 19.88 0.91
N VAL A 152 5.25 20.22 2.20
CA VAL A 152 3.99 20.41 2.96
C VAL A 152 3.14 21.55 2.38
N GLU A 153 3.80 22.58 1.85
CA GLU A 153 3.16 23.73 1.23
C GLU A 153 2.37 23.32 -0.04
N SER A 154 3.02 22.63 -0.98
CA SER A 154 2.37 22.14 -2.21
C SER A 154 1.22 21.17 -1.91
N VAL A 155 1.36 20.36 -0.86
CA VAL A 155 0.32 19.42 -0.43
C VAL A 155 -0.90 20.17 0.10
N THR A 156 -0.68 21.23 0.89
CA THR A 156 -1.76 22.03 1.46
C THR A 156 -2.56 22.74 0.36
N GLU A 157 -1.88 23.32 -0.63
CA GLU A 157 -2.52 23.94 -1.79
C GLU A 157 -3.37 22.93 -2.57
N ARG A 158 -2.82 21.73 -2.83
CA ARG A 158 -3.54 20.65 -3.54
C ARG A 158 -4.76 20.16 -2.76
N ILE A 159 -4.68 20.05 -1.44
CA ILE A 159 -5.81 19.68 -0.59
C ILE A 159 -6.91 20.74 -0.67
N ASN A 160 -6.55 22.03 -0.70
CA ASN A 160 -7.52 23.12 -0.83
C ASN A 160 -8.24 23.14 -2.19
N MET A 161 -7.65 22.54 -3.22
CA MET A 161 -8.28 22.38 -4.55
C MET A 161 -9.19 21.12 -4.64
N LEU A 162 -9.11 20.18 -3.69
CA LEU A 162 -9.95 18.96 -3.70
C LEU A 162 -11.47 19.21 -3.75
N PRO A 163 -12.03 20.24 -3.08
CA PRO A 163 -13.46 20.53 -3.15
C PRO A 163 -13.99 20.70 -4.58
N ASP A 164 -13.17 21.26 -5.49
CA ASP A 164 -13.55 21.45 -6.90
C ASP A 164 -13.75 20.11 -7.64
N TYR A 165 -13.12 19.04 -7.14
CA TYR A 165 -13.22 17.69 -7.68
C TYR A 165 -14.22 16.80 -6.94
N VAL A 166 -15.05 17.35 -6.04
CA VAL A 166 -16.00 16.55 -5.24
C VAL A 166 -16.95 15.73 -6.11
N ASN A 167 -17.41 16.28 -7.24
CA ASN A 167 -18.27 15.56 -8.18
C ASN A 167 -17.56 14.35 -8.79
N LEU A 168 -16.28 14.51 -9.14
CA LEU A 168 -15.45 13.43 -9.68
C LEU A 168 -15.18 12.35 -8.63
N ILE A 169 -14.89 12.77 -7.40
CA ILE A 169 -14.72 11.86 -6.25
C ILE A 169 -15.99 11.04 -6.04
N ILE A 170 -17.17 11.68 -6.01
CA ILE A 170 -18.46 11.00 -5.85
C ILE A 170 -18.70 10.01 -6.99
N GLN A 171 -18.40 10.39 -8.25
CA GLN A 171 -18.50 9.47 -9.39
C GLN A 171 -17.65 8.21 -9.20
N PHE A 172 -16.41 8.35 -8.73
CA PHE A 172 -15.55 7.20 -8.44
C PHE A 172 -16.02 6.36 -7.27
N LEU A 173 -16.52 6.98 -6.20
CA LEU A 173 -17.08 6.24 -5.05
C LEU A 173 -18.31 5.42 -5.48
N LEU A 174 -19.20 5.99 -6.29
CA LEU A 174 -20.35 5.26 -6.85
C LEU A 174 -19.88 4.10 -7.73
N LEU A 175 -18.90 4.34 -8.61
CA LEU A 175 -18.38 3.31 -9.50
C LEU A 175 -17.73 2.15 -8.73
N ILE A 176 -16.97 2.44 -7.66
CA ILE A 176 -16.42 1.43 -6.74
C ILE A 176 -17.55 0.58 -6.14
N ILE A 177 -18.64 1.19 -5.67
CA ILE A 177 -19.80 0.45 -5.13
C ILE A 177 -20.40 -0.47 -6.20
N PHE A 178 -20.66 0.06 -7.40
CA PHE A 178 -21.24 -0.71 -8.49
C PHE A 178 -20.36 -1.89 -8.88
N THR A 179 -19.05 -1.66 -9.04
CA THR A 179 -18.10 -2.71 -9.38
C THR A 179 -18.02 -3.78 -8.29
N GLU A 180 -18.05 -3.39 -7.01
CA GLU A 180 -18.05 -4.34 -5.90
C GLU A 180 -19.30 -5.23 -5.91
N TRP A 181 -20.47 -4.67 -6.21
CA TRP A 181 -21.71 -5.43 -6.34
C TRP A 181 -21.67 -6.38 -7.54
N ILE A 182 -21.10 -5.96 -8.68
CA ILE A 182 -20.92 -6.82 -9.86
C ILE A 182 -20.05 -8.04 -9.51
N PHE A 183 -18.90 -7.85 -8.86
CA PHE A 183 -18.03 -8.97 -8.51
C PHE A 183 -18.68 -9.92 -7.49
N ARG A 184 -19.46 -9.39 -6.54
CA ARG A 184 -20.25 -10.24 -5.63
C ARG A 184 -21.32 -11.03 -6.34
N ALA A 185 -22.03 -10.43 -7.31
CA ALA A 185 -23.01 -11.14 -8.12
C ALA A 185 -22.34 -12.29 -8.89
N ILE A 186 -21.18 -12.04 -9.52
CA ILE A 186 -20.39 -13.07 -10.20
C ILE A 186 -20.00 -14.20 -9.24
N LEU A 187 -19.53 -13.87 -8.03
CA LEU A 187 -19.16 -14.85 -7.02
C LEU A 187 -20.36 -15.70 -6.57
N ALA A 188 -21.51 -15.07 -6.34
CA ALA A 188 -22.73 -15.75 -5.94
C ALA A 188 -23.21 -16.72 -7.03
N ILE A 189 -23.20 -16.29 -8.30
CA ILE A 189 -23.54 -17.14 -9.46
C ILE A 189 -22.57 -18.32 -9.54
N ARG A 190 -21.26 -18.07 -9.44
CA ARG A 190 -20.25 -19.14 -9.49
C ARG A 190 -20.45 -20.17 -8.39
N ASN A 191 -20.71 -19.74 -7.16
CA ASN A 191 -20.92 -20.63 -6.02
C ASN A 191 -22.24 -21.40 -6.14
N TYR A 192 -23.25 -20.83 -6.79
CA TYR A 192 -24.52 -21.52 -7.09
C TYR A 192 -24.35 -22.60 -8.16
N ILE A 193 -23.54 -22.35 -9.20
CA ILE A 193 -23.28 -23.30 -10.29
C ILE A 193 -22.30 -24.41 -9.86
N PHE A 194 -21.25 -24.05 -9.11
CA PHE A 194 -20.22 -24.95 -8.60
C PHE A 194 -20.22 -24.96 -7.07
N PRO A 195 -21.22 -25.58 -6.42
CA PRO A 195 -21.23 -25.71 -4.97
C PRO A 195 -20.02 -26.54 -4.55
N LYS A 196 -19.09 -25.91 -3.80
CA LYS A 196 -17.91 -26.59 -3.26
C LYS A 196 -18.40 -27.64 -2.26
N LYS A 197 -18.05 -28.92 -2.45
CA LYS A 197 -18.31 -29.97 -1.44
C LYS A 197 -17.59 -29.60 -0.14
N GLU A 198 -18.34 -29.55 0.96
CA GLU A 198 -17.82 -29.35 2.31
C GLU A 198 -16.81 -30.48 2.61
N GLY A 199 -15.52 -30.17 2.58
CA GLY A 199 -14.46 -31.17 2.83
C GLY A 199 -13.04 -30.71 2.51
N GLU A 200 -12.84 -29.80 1.56
CA GLU A 200 -11.52 -29.23 1.30
C GLU A 200 -11.42 -27.83 1.90
N ASN A 201 -11.08 -27.83 3.19
CA ASN A 201 -10.69 -26.65 3.94
C ASN A 201 -9.40 -26.07 3.37
N CYS A 202 -9.47 -24.79 3.01
CA CYS A 202 -8.32 -23.89 3.01
C CYS A 202 -8.01 -23.44 4.44
#